data_AF-A0A935WZE1-F1
#
_entry.id   AF-A0A935WZE1-F1
#
_cell.length_a   1.000
_cell.length_b   1.000
_cell.length_c   1.000
_cell.angle_alpha   90.00
_cell.angle_beta   90.00
_cell.angle_gamma   90.00
#
_symmetry.space_group_name_H-M   'P 1'
#
loop_
_entity.id
_entity.type
_entity.pdbx_description
1 polymer ?
#
loop_
_entity_poly.entity_id
_entity_poly.type
_entity_poly.pdbx_seq_one_letter_code
_entity_poly.pdbx_strand_id
1 'polypeptide(L)'
;MNDFSAIPRFTLTAFVSTVVVFSFALDADAAASSKRNPAASRLRAEGRKARAVESMTDACPAPRIRIEGKTPVRRGPGLNYPVVQFLETDRCTKYGRISVNRDWVLVDLGELVGWVPTGRLERASRLRIQEADLETTSPVGSGDFRGFVTLVTATPLRTAPRATSEERRLIPTGTRVVPLQMTPDDRFVEIRDDRGERGWIDRAALEGSPLENLPRTSPDDPAVVGATAETDQPAAPGTPASAVVEPSKTATASADETRGLAVEIRAFGLAARPSHRFDSDGADATRRYQLSSFAPGAGLEVGIGRVGPIALRAGYSLMFVLPTGPDGDADNKARGIEQEAFLRVGLPIDFGSHLSLVPSVGYIFAEFNFEPALPNATTVQFLSTDTHAASLGALLNYETDTGLQLRAEIHGFMGITIESPYNLGRAGPGLGVTMSAGAGYRFDALVGVFFEYALTYRYAHYVGAAEVDPLDPTISTATLADFTQGVHLGVSMVFDGI
;
A
#
# COMPACT_ATOMS: atom_id res chain seq x y z
N MET A 1 -26.58 -8.42 55.51
CA MET A 1 -27.68 -8.16 54.54
C MET A 1 -27.68 -6.66 54.33
N ASN A 2 -26.91 -6.17 53.36
CA ASN A 2 -26.79 -4.74 53.07
C ASN A 2 -27.47 -4.46 51.73
N ASP A 3 -28.25 -3.40 51.75
CA ASP A 3 -29.21 -2.97 50.74
C ASP A 3 -28.49 -2.48 49.46
N PHE A 4 -28.64 -3.21 48.36
CA PHE A 4 -28.13 -2.89 47.02
C PHE A 4 -29.22 -2.25 46.13
N SER A 5 -30.13 -1.49 46.73
CA SER A 5 -31.31 -0.95 46.05
C SER A 5 -31.14 0.51 45.59
N ALA A 6 -30.05 0.82 44.88
CA ALA A 6 -29.94 2.09 44.15
C ALA A 6 -28.92 2.01 43.00
N ILE A 7 -29.16 1.11 42.03
CA ILE A 7 -28.50 1.23 40.72
C ILE A 7 -29.34 2.22 39.90
N PRO A 8 -28.83 3.42 39.55
CA PRO A 8 -29.54 4.30 38.64
C PRO A 8 -29.68 3.60 37.28
N ARG A 9 -30.92 3.40 36.85
CA ARG A 9 -31.22 3.02 35.46
C ARG A 9 -30.89 4.23 34.58
N PHE A 10 -29.65 4.29 34.10
CA PHE A 10 -29.31 5.20 33.00
C PHE A 10 -29.92 4.65 31.72
N THR A 11 -31.04 5.22 31.31
CA THR A 11 -31.52 5.08 29.94
C THR A 11 -30.59 5.93 29.07
N LEU A 12 -29.62 5.29 28.42
CA LEU A 12 -28.81 5.87 27.35
C LEU A 12 -29.72 6.17 26.17
N THR A 13 -30.47 7.27 26.23
CA THR A 13 -31.17 7.81 25.08
C THR A 13 -30.09 8.49 24.24
N ALA A 14 -29.47 7.71 23.36
CA ALA A 14 -28.51 8.22 22.40
C ALA A 14 -29.21 9.27 21.53
N PHE A 15 -28.99 10.54 21.84
CA PHE A 15 -29.26 11.66 20.94
C PHE A 15 -28.25 11.59 19.78
N VAL A 16 -28.45 10.63 18.87
CA VAL A 16 -27.82 10.61 17.54
C VAL A 16 -28.68 11.49 16.64
N SER A 17 -28.63 12.80 16.88
CA SER A 17 -29.33 13.76 16.02
C SER A 17 -28.58 15.07 15.93
N THR A 18 -27.26 15.02 15.76
CA THR A 18 -26.51 16.08 15.07
C THR A 18 -25.23 15.48 14.50
N VAL A 19 -25.38 14.73 13.40
CA VAL A 19 -24.28 14.62 12.44
C VAL A 19 -24.10 16.04 11.90
N VAL A 20 -23.06 16.73 12.35
CA VAL A 20 -22.58 17.94 11.66
C VAL A 20 -22.02 17.46 10.33
N VAL A 21 -22.91 17.40 9.34
CA VAL A 21 -22.53 17.26 7.94
C VAL A 21 -21.77 18.54 7.59
N PHE A 22 -20.44 18.47 7.56
CA PHE A 22 -19.64 19.45 6.84
C PHE A 22 -19.92 19.27 5.35
N SER A 23 -20.99 19.89 4.88
CA SER A 23 -21.25 20.05 3.45
C SER A 23 -20.20 20.99 2.88
N PHE A 24 -19.23 20.45 2.14
CA PHE A 24 -18.55 21.23 1.12
C PHE A 24 -19.59 21.55 0.04
N ALA A 25 -20.10 22.78 0.07
CA ALA A 25 -20.94 23.31 -1.00
C ALA A 25 -20.08 23.45 -2.27
N LEU A 26 -20.19 22.49 -3.17
CA LEU A 26 -19.95 22.70 -4.59
C LEU A 26 -21.30 23.10 -5.20
N ASP A 27 -21.40 24.36 -5.63
CA ASP A 27 -22.55 24.90 -6.35
C ASP A 27 -22.94 24.00 -7.52
N ALA A 28 -24.09 23.34 -7.40
CA ALA A 28 -24.79 22.69 -8.48
C ALA A 28 -26.12 23.40 -8.67
N ASP A 29 -26.10 24.47 -9.45
CA ASP A 29 -27.29 25.22 -9.80
C ASP A 29 -28.14 24.48 -10.83
N ALA A 30 -29.43 24.36 -10.47
CA ALA A 30 -30.61 24.27 -11.32
C ALA A 30 -30.81 23.06 -12.26
N ALA A 31 -31.43 22.00 -11.71
CA ALA A 31 -32.30 21.12 -12.49
C ALA A 31 -33.69 21.75 -12.67
N ALA A 32 -33.87 22.52 -13.74
CA ALA A 32 -35.18 22.96 -14.20
C ALA A 32 -35.80 21.90 -15.14
N SER A 33 -36.98 21.43 -14.75
CA SER A 33 -37.88 20.56 -15.51
C SER A 33 -38.16 21.11 -16.92
N SER A 34 -37.69 20.39 -17.94
CA SER A 34 -37.99 20.67 -19.35
C SER A 34 -38.46 19.38 -20.03
N LYS A 35 -39.76 19.31 -20.32
CA LYS A 35 -40.37 18.29 -21.21
C LYS A 35 -39.60 18.28 -22.54
N ARG A 36 -38.81 17.23 -22.79
CA ARG A 36 -37.97 17.12 -23.99
C ARG A 36 -38.81 16.81 -25.22
N ASN A 37 -38.75 17.73 -26.18
CA ASN A 37 -39.29 17.59 -27.52
C ASN A 37 -38.40 16.63 -28.35
N PRO A 38 -38.91 15.49 -28.86
CA PRO A 38 -38.10 14.47 -29.54
C PRO A 38 -37.46 14.93 -30.87
N ALA A 39 -37.82 16.10 -31.40
CA ALA A 39 -37.17 16.67 -32.58
C ALA A 39 -35.76 17.25 -32.30
N ALA A 40 -35.49 17.70 -31.07
CA ALA A 40 -34.21 18.34 -30.72
C ALA A 40 -33.06 17.35 -30.48
N SER A 41 -33.37 16.07 -30.22
CA SER A 41 -32.36 15.01 -30.04
C SER A 41 -31.76 14.54 -31.38
N ARG A 42 -32.54 14.57 -32.48
CA ARG A 42 -32.03 14.24 -33.83
C ARG A 42 -31.02 15.26 -34.35
N LEU A 43 -31.29 16.55 -34.20
CA LEU A 43 -30.37 17.62 -34.62
C LEU A 43 -29.06 17.63 -33.81
N ARG A 44 -29.09 17.23 -32.53
CA ARG A 44 -27.86 17.07 -31.72
C ARG A 44 -27.04 15.83 -32.10
N ALA A 45 -27.68 14.76 -32.60
CA ALA A 45 -26.98 13.56 -33.06
C ALA A 45 -26.27 13.79 -34.40
N GLU A 46 -26.87 14.58 -35.30
CA GLU A 46 -26.27 14.93 -36.59
C GLU A 46 -25.14 15.96 -36.43
N GLY A 47 -25.29 16.94 -35.53
CA GLY A 47 -24.20 17.87 -35.18
C GLY A 47 -22.99 17.20 -34.52
N ARG A 48 -23.17 16.11 -33.77
CA ARG A 48 -22.05 15.32 -33.20
C ARG A 48 -21.34 14.48 -34.26
N LYS A 49 -22.05 14.01 -35.30
CA LYS A 49 -21.41 13.32 -36.43
C LYS A 49 -20.60 14.28 -37.30
N ALA A 50 -21.06 15.50 -37.51
CA ALA A 50 -20.28 16.51 -38.24
C ALA A 50 -19.00 16.92 -37.48
N ARG A 51 -19.07 17.08 -36.14
CA ARG A 51 -17.90 17.46 -35.33
C ARG A 51 -16.88 16.33 -35.11
N ALA A 52 -17.29 15.07 -35.26
CA ALA A 52 -16.38 13.91 -35.17
C ALA A 52 -15.58 13.70 -36.47
N VAL A 53 -16.05 14.21 -37.61
CA VAL A 53 -15.33 14.13 -38.89
C VAL A 53 -14.32 15.28 -39.03
N GLU A 54 -14.55 16.40 -38.34
CA GLU A 54 -13.65 17.57 -38.37
C GLU A 54 -12.46 17.47 -37.39
N SER A 55 -12.37 16.43 -36.53
CA SER A 55 -11.22 16.20 -35.64
C SER A 55 -10.24 15.12 -36.14
N MET A 56 -10.41 14.63 -37.38
CA MET A 56 -9.49 13.65 -37.99
C MET A 56 -8.30 14.29 -38.72
N THR A 57 -8.21 15.62 -38.80
CA THR A 57 -7.11 16.34 -39.48
C THR A 57 -5.83 16.51 -38.64
N ASP A 58 -5.83 16.08 -37.37
CA ASP A 58 -4.69 16.20 -36.44
C ASP A 58 -3.93 14.89 -36.19
N ALA A 59 -4.24 13.82 -36.93
CA ALA A 59 -3.56 12.54 -36.80
C ALA A 59 -2.13 12.62 -37.37
N CYS A 60 -1.12 12.25 -36.57
CA CYS A 60 0.26 12.21 -37.06
C CYS A 60 0.36 11.26 -38.28
N PRO A 61 0.96 11.69 -39.40
CA PRO A 61 1.13 10.85 -40.57
C PRO A 61 2.02 9.64 -40.23
N ALA A 62 1.64 8.46 -40.70
CA ALA A 62 2.47 7.25 -40.54
C ALA A 62 3.86 7.46 -41.19
N PRO A 63 4.97 6.99 -40.58
CA PRO A 63 5.08 6.10 -39.42
C PRO A 63 5.33 6.85 -38.08
N ARG A 64 4.68 8.00 -37.86
CA ARG A 64 4.84 8.77 -36.61
C ARG A 64 3.76 8.42 -35.59
N ILE A 65 4.09 8.57 -34.32
CA ILE A 65 3.16 8.46 -33.18
C ILE A 65 3.03 9.81 -32.48
N ARG A 66 1.87 10.06 -31.89
CA ARG A 66 1.58 11.22 -31.04
C ARG A 66 1.78 10.82 -29.59
N ILE A 67 2.69 11.52 -28.91
CA ILE A 67 2.85 11.44 -27.46
C ILE A 67 2.06 12.59 -26.85
N GLU A 68 1.26 12.29 -25.83
CA GLU A 68 0.54 13.30 -25.06
C GLU A 68 1.52 14.10 -24.17
N GLY A 69 1.24 15.39 -23.96
CA GLY A 69 2.05 16.25 -23.10
C GLY A 69 2.15 15.78 -21.65
N LYS A 70 3.07 16.39 -20.90
CA LYS A 70 3.49 16.03 -19.54
C LYS A 70 4.01 14.59 -19.40
N THR A 71 4.70 14.10 -20.42
CA THR A 71 5.19 12.72 -20.47
C THR A 71 6.69 12.64 -20.17
N PRO A 72 7.13 11.86 -19.17
CA PRO A 72 8.55 11.63 -18.93
C PRO A 72 9.16 10.73 -20.00
N VAL A 73 10.25 11.20 -20.60
CA VAL A 73 11.12 10.48 -21.53
C VAL A 73 12.29 9.92 -20.73
N ARG A 74 12.54 8.62 -20.82
CA ARG A 74 13.55 7.91 -20.00
C ARG A 74 14.68 7.35 -20.84
N ARG A 75 15.84 7.11 -20.22
CA ARG A 75 16.98 6.48 -20.91
C ARG A 75 16.74 5.01 -21.27
N GLY A 76 15.81 4.34 -20.60
CA GLY A 76 15.46 2.94 -20.84
C GLY A 76 13.97 2.67 -20.60
N PRO A 77 13.48 1.49 -21.01
CA PRO A 77 12.08 1.13 -20.90
C PRO A 77 11.81 0.63 -19.47
N GLY A 78 11.22 1.48 -18.63
CA GLY A 78 10.91 1.15 -17.24
C GLY A 78 11.01 2.35 -16.29
N LEU A 79 10.35 2.25 -15.14
CA LEU A 79 10.32 3.33 -14.14
C LEU A 79 11.65 3.51 -13.38
N ASN A 80 12.50 2.50 -13.40
CA ASN A 80 13.83 2.49 -12.78
C ASN A 80 14.88 3.27 -13.58
N TYR A 81 14.63 3.61 -14.84
CA TYR A 81 15.54 4.39 -15.65
C TYR A 81 15.37 5.89 -15.38
N PRO A 82 16.46 6.68 -15.33
CA PRO A 82 16.37 8.12 -15.10
C PRO A 82 15.58 8.80 -16.22
N VAL A 83 14.79 9.80 -15.83
CA VAL A 83 14.11 10.69 -16.77
C VAL A 83 15.17 11.61 -17.38
N VAL A 84 15.24 11.63 -18.70
CA VAL A 84 16.16 12.51 -19.47
C VAL A 84 15.47 13.82 -19.87
N GLN A 85 14.16 13.79 -20.10
CA GLN A 85 13.39 14.98 -20.46
C GLN A 85 11.92 14.78 -20.11
N PHE A 86 11.19 15.86 -19.82
CA PHE A 86 9.73 15.88 -19.83
C PHE A 86 9.24 16.53 -21.13
N LEU A 87 8.31 15.87 -21.82
CA LEU A 87 7.58 16.47 -22.92
C LEU A 87 6.47 17.34 -22.34
N GLU A 88 6.55 18.65 -22.47
CA GLU A 88 5.55 19.58 -21.91
C GLU A 88 4.27 19.70 -22.77
N THR A 89 4.39 19.40 -24.06
CA THR A 89 3.30 19.50 -25.04
C THR A 89 3.21 18.24 -25.89
N ASP A 90 2.03 18.03 -26.46
CA ASP A 90 1.80 16.95 -27.42
C ASP A 90 2.79 17.07 -28.58
N ARG A 91 3.35 15.94 -29.02
CA ARG A 91 4.29 15.95 -30.14
C ARG A 91 4.16 14.70 -30.99
N CYS A 92 4.12 14.90 -32.31
CA CYS A 92 4.31 13.83 -33.28
C CYS A 92 5.80 13.49 -33.40
N THR A 93 6.15 12.23 -33.25
CA THR A 93 7.54 11.76 -33.33
C THR A 93 7.65 10.43 -34.08
N LYS A 94 8.83 10.14 -34.62
CA LYS A 94 9.12 8.80 -35.14
C LYS A 94 9.34 7.87 -33.95
N TYR A 95 8.76 6.67 -34.02
CA TYR A 95 9.12 5.61 -33.11
C TYR A 95 10.09 4.65 -33.78
N GLY A 96 10.94 4.04 -32.96
CA GLY A 96 11.84 2.97 -33.37
C GLY A 96 11.41 1.66 -32.74
N ARG A 97 12.18 1.20 -31.77
CA ARG A 97 11.95 -0.08 -31.09
C ARG A 97 10.75 -0.04 -30.15
N ILE A 98 10.11 -1.20 -29.99
CA ILE A 98 9.03 -1.44 -29.03
C ILE A 98 9.55 -2.44 -27.99
N SER A 99 9.21 -2.24 -26.72
CA SER A 99 9.59 -3.21 -25.66
C SER A 99 8.88 -4.54 -25.87
N VAL A 100 9.42 -5.62 -25.31
CA VAL A 100 8.87 -6.98 -25.47
C VAL A 100 7.42 -7.07 -24.97
N ASN A 101 7.13 -6.44 -23.83
CA ASN A 101 5.80 -6.33 -23.26
C ASN A 101 4.92 -5.26 -23.92
N ARG A 102 5.44 -4.49 -24.88
CA ARG A 102 4.76 -3.38 -25.59
C ARG A 102 4.26 -2.24 -24.70
N ASP A 103 4.72 -2.17 -23.45
CA ASP A 103 4.40 -1.09 -22.53
C ASP A 103 5.23 0.17 -22.75
N TRP A 104 6.34 0.05 -23.50
CA TRP A 104 7.26 1.13 -23.77
C TRP A 104 7.64 1.19 -25.24
N VAL A 105 7.82 2.40 -25.75
CA VAL A 105 8.27 2.65 -27.10
C VAL A 105 9.45 3.62 -27.11
N LEU A 106 10.47 3.29 -27.90
CA LEU A 106 11.63 4.15 -28.15
C LEU A 106 11.23 5.21 -29.16
N VAL A 107 11.41 6.48 -28.81
CA VAL A 107 11.02 7.63 -29.63
C VAL A 107 12.22 8.53 -29.93
N ASP A 108 12.23 9.08 -31.13
CA ASP A 108 13.27 9.97 -31.63
C ASP A 108 12.79 11.43 -31.62
N LEU A 109 13.19 12.19 -30.61
CA LEU A 109 12.77 13.58 -30.41
C LEU A 109 13.71 14.60 -31.10
N GLY A 110 14.58 14.15 -32.00
CA GLY A 110 15.61 14.95 -32.67
C GLY A 110 16.98 14.67 -32.08
N GLU A 111 17.46 15.56 -31.20
CA GLU A 111 18.76 15.39 -30.52
C GLU A 111 18.70 14.38 -29.35
N LEU A 112 17.49 13.98 -28.95
CA LEU A 112 17.27 13.04 -27.86
C LEU A 112 16.49 11.83 -28.34
N VAL A 113 17.02 10.64 -28.07
CA VAL A 113 16.31 9.37 -28.20
C VAL A 113 16.02 8.84 -26.81
N GLY A 114 14.77 8.43 -26.56
CA GLY A 114 14.38 7.92 -25.24
C GLY A 114 13.08 7.14 -25.25
N TRP A 115 12.79 6.50 -24.13
CA TRP A 115 11.65 5.62 -23.96
C TRP A 115 10.49 6.36 -23.31
N VAL A 116 9.29 6.14 -23.85
CA VAL A 116 8.04 6.65 -23.30
C VAL A 116 7.04 5.52 -23.09
N PRO A 117 6.20 5.57 -22.05
CA PRO A 117 5.19 4.56 -21.81
C PRO A 117 4.09 4.64 -22.87
N THR A 118 3.66 3.50 -23.42
CA THR A 118 2.63 3.45 -24.47
C THR A 118 1.27 3.95 -23.99
N GLY A 119 1.00 3.89 -22.68
CA GLY A 119 -0.18 4.49 -22.05
C GLY A 119 -0.28 6.02 -22.22
N ARG A 120 0.83 6.70 -22.52
CA ARG A 120 0.89 8.15 -22.80
C ARG A 120 0.82 8.51 -24.29
N LEU A 121 0.53 7.53 -25.14
CA LEU A 121 0.31 7.76 -26.56
C LEU A 121 -1.18 7.97 -26.82
N GLU A 122 -1.46 8.80 -27.81
CA GLU A 122 -2.81 8.93 -28.36
C GLU A 122 -3.33 7.55 -28.82
N ARG A 123 -4.64 7.32 -28.69
CA ARG A 123 -5.30 6.04 -29.05
C ARG A 123 -4.89 5.50 -30.43
N ALA A 124 -4.90 6.32 -31.48
CA ALA A 124 -4.52 5.89 -32.82
C ALA A 124 -3.05 5.44 -32.90
N SER A 125 -2.18 6.09 -32.13
CA SER A 125 -0.76 5.72 -32.03
C SER A 125 -0.57 4.41 -31.26
N ARG A 126 -1.34 4.17 -30.19
CA ARG A 126 -1.30 2.89 -29.46
C ARG A 126 -1.67 1.70 -30.35
N LEU A 127 -2.72 1.84 -31.16
CA LEU A 127 -3.15 0.79 -32.09
C LEU A 127 -2.04 0.46 -33.10
N ARG A 128 -1.35 1.46 -33.65
CA ARG A 128 -0.18 1.24 -34.54
C ARG A 128 0.95 0.48 -33.86
N ILE A 129 1.24 0.78 -32.58
CA ILE A 129 2.26 0.04 -31.82
C ILE A 129 1.84 -1.41 -31.57
N GLN A 130 0.54 -1.68 -31.41
CA GLN A 130 0.01 -3.04 -31.25
C GLN A 130 0.03 -3.83 -32.57
N GLU A 131 -0.14 -3.16 -33.71
CA GLU A 131 -0.15 -3.79 -35.04
C GLU A 131 1.24 -3.89 -35.68
N ALA A 132 2.26 -3.21 -35.13
CA ALA A 132 3.62 -3.24 -35.66
C ALA A 132 4.26 -4.63 -35.50
N ASP A 133 4.76 -5.19 -36.60
CA ASP A 133 5.49 -6.45 -36.62
C ASP A 133 6.78 -6.35 -35.79
N LEU A 134 7.03 -7.38 -34.98
CA LEU A 134 8.13 -7.47 -34.01
C LEU A 134 9.50 -7.76 -34.64
N GLU A 135 9.61 -7.72 -35.97
CA GLU A 135 10.81 -8.16 -36.71
C GLU A 135 12.08 -7.35 -36.40
N THR A 136 11.97 -6.19 -35.74
CA THR A 136 13.12 -5.43 -35.22
C THR A 136 13.16 -5.40 -33.68
N THR A 137 13.37 -6.56 -33.05
CA THR A 137 13.50 -6.70 -31.59
C THR A 137 14.98 -6.79 -31.16
N SER A 138 15.40 -5.96 -30.20
CA SER A 138 16.69 -6.03 -29.50
C SER A 138 16.69 -5.14 -28.25
N PRO A 139 17.44 -5.52 -27.21
CA PRO A 139 17.13 -6.57 -26.25
C PRO A 139 16.10 -6.11 -25.20
N VAL A 140 15.65 -7.07 -24.39
CA VAL A 140 14.71 -6.90 -23.27
C VAL A 140 15.19 -5.79 -22.32
N GLY A 141 14.62 -4.61 -22.47
CA GLY A 141 14.58 -3.61 -21.41
C GLY A 141 13.14 -3.56 -20.89
N SER A 142 12.90 -4.22 -19.78
CA SER A 142 11.87 -3.86 -18.81
C SER A 142 12.34 -4.60 -17.55
N GLY A 143 12.63 -3.94 -16.42
CA GLY A 143 11.77 -2.93 -15.83
C GLY A 143 10.51 -3.59 -15.25
N ASP A 144 10.11 -4.75 -15.78
CA ASP A 144 9.17 -5.65 -15.14
C ASP A 144 9.87 -6.27 -13.94
N PHE A 145 9.17 -6.20 -12.82
CA PHE A 145 9.52 -6.86 -11.59
C PHE A 145 9.74 -8.34 -11.88
N ARG A 146 11.01 -8.77 -12.03
CA ARG A 146 11.39 -10.18 -12.23
C ARG A 146 11.25 -10.97 -10.93
N GLY A 147 10.20 -10.72 -10.14
CA GLY A 147 10.09 -11.25 -8.78
C GLY A 147 11.28 -10.86 -7.89
N PHE A 148 11.22 -11.32 -6.64
CA PHE A 148 12.41 -11.37 -5.80
C PHE A 148 12.88 -12.82 -5.78
N VAL A 149 14.20 -13.01 -5.76
CA VAL A 149 14.80 -14.29 -5.42
C VAL A 149 15.28 -14.23 -3.98
N THR A 150 15.24 -15.36 -3.30
CA THR A 150 15.65 -15.45 -1.90
C THR A 150 17.01 -16.10 -1.84
N LEU A 151 17.89 -15.55 -0.99
CA LEU A 151 19.17 -16.20 -0.70
C LEU A 151 18.94 -17.43 0.18
N VAL A 152 19.36 -18.61 -0.28
CA VAL A 152 19.33 -19.85 0.52
C VAL A 152 20.58 -20.04 1.37
N THR A 153 21.65 -19.32 1.04
CA THR A 153 22.90 -19.29 1.80
C THR A 153 23.43 -17.87 1.86
N ALA A 154 24.09 -17.52 2.97
CA ALA A 154 24.75 -16.24 3.10
C ALA A 154 25.93 -16.17 2.11
N THR A 155 26.01 -15.09 1.33
CA THR A 155 26.97 -14.97 0.23
C THR A 155 27.54 -13.55 0.15
N PRO A 156 28.82 -13.37 -0.19
CA PRO A 156 29.40 -12.04 -0.33
C PRO A 156 28.93 -11.35 -1.61
N LEU A 157 28.57 -10.07 -1.50
CA LEU A 157 28.31 -9.18 -2.62
C LEU A 157 29.65 -8.71 -3.21
N ARG A 158 29.92 -9.10 -4.47
CA ARG A 158 31.18 -8.85 -5.15
C ARG A 158 31.11 -7.69 -6.14
N THR A 159 32.24 -7.02 -6.38
CA THR A 159 32.35 -5.96 -7.39
C THR A 159 32.36 -6.48 -8.84
N ALA A 160 32.77 -7.72 -9.06
CA ALA A 160 32.84 -8.38 -10.37
C ALA A 160 32.45 -9.87 -10.27
N PRO A 161 32.02 -10.51 -11.38
CA PRO A 161 31.56 -11.90 -11.39
C PRO A 161 32.70 -12.91 -11.39
N ARG A 162 33.51 -12.90 -10.33
CA ARG A 162 34.62 -13.85 -10.14
C ARG A 162 34.85 -14.08 -8.65
N ALA A 163 35.21 -15.31 -8.28
CA ALA A 163 35.42 -15.69 -6.89
C ALA A 163 36.54 -14.91 -6.17
N THR A 164 37.49 -14.34 -6.93
CA THR A 164 38.60 -13.52 -6.40
C THR A 164 38.29 -12.03 -6.37
N SER A 165 37.07 -11.62 -6.74
CA SER A 165 36.66 -10.22 -6.71
C SER A 165 36.55 -9.71 -5.28
N GLU A 166 36.87 -8.43 -5.10
CA GLU A 166 36.64 -7.72 -3.85
C GLU A 166 35.20 -7.92 -3.36
N GLU A 167 35.10 -8.32 -2.10
CA GLU A 167 33.84 -8.53 -1.39
C GLU A 167 33.50 -7.23 -0.67
N ARG A 168 32.37 -6.62 -1.06
CA ARG A 168 31.92 -5.39 -0.40
C ARG A 168 31.32 -5.68 0.97
N ARG A 169 30.49 -6.72 1.05
CA ARG A 169 29.79 -7.13 2.27
C ARG A 169 29.18 -8.52 2.14
N LEU A 170 28.84 -9.13 3.26
CA LEU A 170 28.08 -10.38 3.31
C LEU A 170 26.57 -10.08 3.26
N ILE A 171 25.82 -10.77 2.39
CA ILE A 171 24.35 -10.74 2.36
C ILE A 171 23.83 -11.97 3.11
N PRO A 172 22.96 -11.82 4.12
CA PRO A 172 22.49 -12.94 4.92
C PRO A 172 21.47 -13.83 4.19
N THR A 173 21.39 -15.10 4.60
CA THR A 173 20.33 -16.04 4.18
C THR A 173 18.94 -15.46 4.43
N GLY A 174 17.99 -15.75 3.55
CA GLY A 174 16.61 -15.25 3.62
C GLY A 174 16.43 -13.85 3.02
N THR A 175 17.52 -13.15 2.65
CA THR A 175 17.42 -11.84 2.01
C THR A 175 16.76 -11.96 0.65
N ARG A 176 15.79 -11.07 0.38
CA ARG A 176 15.14 -10.93 -0.93
C ARG A 176 15.92 -9.94 -1.78
N VAL A 177 16.35 -10.37 -2.96
CA VAL A 177 17.10 -9.52 -3.90
C VAL A 177 16.46 -9.57 -5.28
N VAL A 178 16.72 -8.54 -6.08
CA VAL A 178 16.25 -8.45 -7.47
C VAL A 178 17.38 -8.92 -8.40
N PRO A 179 17.21 -10.04 -9.13
CA PRO A 179 18.22 -10.49 -10.08
C PRO A 179 18.13 -9.67 -11.37
N LEU A 180 19.28 -9.22 -11.89
CA LEU A 180 19.38 -8.33 -13.04
C LEU A 180 19.85 -9.07 -14.30
N GLN A 181 20.99 -9.75 -14.21
CA GLN A 181 21.62 -10.47 -15.33
C GLN A 181 22.54 -11.59 -14.82
N MET A 182 22.91 -12.51 -15.69
CA MET A 182 23.74 -13.68 -15.36
C MET A 182 24.99 -13.72 -16.25
N THR A 183 26.08 -14.31 -15.76
CA THR A 183 27.25 -14.60 -16.59
C THR A 183 26.95 -15.70 -17.62
N PRO A 184 27.72 -15.79 -18.73
CA PRO A 184 27.51 -16.82 -19.74
C PRO A 184 27.62 -18.25 -19.21
N ASP A 185 28.42 -18.46 -18.17
CA ASP A 185 28.68 -19.75 -17.52
C ASP A 185 27.70 -20.07 -16.38
N ASP A 186 26.67 -19.25 -16.18
CA ASP A 186 25.63 -19.38 -15.15
C ASP A 186 26.14 -19.38 -13.70
N ARG A 187 27.38 -18.95 -13.46
CA ARG A 187 27.99 -18.98 -12.13
C ARG A 187 27.63 -17.79 -11.27
N PHE A 188 27.57 -16.59 -11.85
CA PHE A 188 27.33 -15.36 -11.12
C PHE A 188 26.08 -14.65 -11.63
N VAL A 189 25.31 -14.11 -10.68
CA VAL A 189 24.14 -13.27 -10.96
C VAL A 189 24.43 -11.88 -10.44
N GLU A 190 24.25 -10.88 -11.29
CA GLU A 190 24.20 -9.50 -10.84
C GLU A 190 22.85 -9.26 -10.16
N ILE A 191 22.88 -8.77 -8.93
CA ILE A 191 21.69 -8.49 -8.14
C ILE A 191 21.63 -7.02 -7.74
N ARG A 192 20.44 -6.58 -7.37
CA ARG A 192 20.20 -5.36 -6.62
C ARG A 192 19.47 -5.69 -5.32
N ASP A 193 20.02 -5.25 -4.20
CA ASP A 193 19.41 -5.49 -2.89
C ASP A 193 18.36 -4.42 -2.49
N ASP A 194 17.83 -4.57 -1.28
CA ASP A 194 16.82 -3.69 -0.67
C ASP A 194 17.32 -2.25 -0.44
N ARG A 195 18.64 -2.06 -0.36
CA ARG A 195 19.28 -0.74 -0.26
C ARG A 195 19.56 -0.11 -1.62
N GLY A 196 19.25 -0.83 -2.70
CA GLY A 196 19.49 -0.38 -4.07
C GLY A 196 20.94 -0.57 -4.55
N GLU A 197 21.80 -1.23 -3.76
CA GLU A 197 23.18 -1.49 -4.15
C GLU A 197 23.25 -2.63 -5.17
N ARG A 198 24.15 -2.51 -6.15
CA ARG A 198 24.40 -3.52 -7.18
C ARG A 198 25.71 -4.27 -6.92
N GLY A 199 25.71 -5.56 -7.23
CA GLY A 199 26.91 -6.39 -7.23
C GLY A 199 26.62 -7.80 -7.69
N TRP A 200 27.65 -8.65 -7.68
CA TRP A 200 27.61 -10.01 -8.17
C TRP A 200 27.63 -11.01 -7.02
N ILE A 201 26.79 -12.04 -7.09
CA ILE A 201 26.76 -13.14 -6.12
C ILE A 201 26.74 -14.49 -6.85
N ASP A 202 27.13 -15.56 -6.14
CA ASP A 202 27.08 -16.91 -6.69
C ASP A 202 25.62 -17.32 -6.96
N ARG A 203 25.33 -17.82 -8.16
CA ARG A 203 24.01 -18.30 -8.57
C ARG A 203 23.48 -19.38 -7.64
N ALA A 204 24.35 -20.24 -7.12
CA ALA A 204 24.00 -21.32 -6.20
C ALA A 204 23.48 -20.82 -4.85
N ALA A 205 23.72 -19.56 -4.49
CA ALA A 205 23.18 -18.95 -3.28
C ALA A 205 21.73 -18.49 -3.43
N LEU A 206 21.15 -18.58 -4.64
CA LEU A 206 19.83 -18.07 -4.97
C LEU A 206 18.84 -19.19 -5.29
N GLU A 207 17.60 -19.04 -4.80
CA GLU A 207 16.47 -19.89 -5.16
C GLU A 207 15.27 -19.05 -5.61
N GLY A 208 14.48 -19.61 -6.53
CA GLY A 208 13.24 -19.02 -7.03
C GLY A 208 13.25 -18.70 -8.53
N SER A 209 12.06 -18.62 -9.11
CA SER A 209 11.82 -18.01 -10.42
C SER A 209 12.09 -16.50 -10.30
N PRO A 210 12.80 -15.86 -11.25
CA PRO A 210 12.95 -16.21 -12.67
C PRO A 210 14.42 -16.35 -13.11
N LEU A 211 15.26 -16.99 -12.30
CA LEU A 211 16.70 -17.06 -12.54
C LEU A 211 17.06 -17.64 -13.91
N GLU A 212 16.25 -18.56 -14.43
CA GLU A 212 16.46 -19.23 -15.73
C GLU A 212 16.28 -18.29 -16.94
N ASN A 213 15.53 -17.19 -16.78
CA ASN A 213 15.19 -16.27 -17.84
C ASN A 213 16.05 -14.98 -17.80
N LEU A 214 17.14 -14.97 -17.04
CA LEU A 214 18.00 -13.79 -16.93
C LEU A 214 18.80 -13.55 -18.22
N PRO A 215 18.94 -12.28 -18.64
CA PRO A 215 19.81 -11.95 -19.75
C PRO A 215 21.25 -12.34 -19.39
N ARG A 216 21.97 -12.92 -20.36
CA ARG A 216 23.38 -13.27 -20.21
C ARG A 216 24.26 -12.11 -20.66
N THR A 217 25.28 -11.76 -19.89
CA THR A 217 26.23 -10.71 -20.29
C THR A 217 27.00 -11.14 -21.55
N SER A 218 27.22 -10.23 -22.48
CA SER A 218 28.08 -10.52 -23.64
C SER A 218 29.53 -10.71 -23.18
N PRO A 219 30.27 -11.70 -23.69
CA PRO A 219 31.69 -11.88 -23.36
C PRO A 219 32.58 -10.68 -23.74
N ASP A 220 32.08 -9.77 -24.58
CA ASP A 220 32.80 -8.58 -25.07
C ASP A 220 32.43 -7.27 -24.35
N ASP A 221 31.51 -7.29 -23.37
CA ASP A 221 31.13 -6.09 -22.59
C ASP A 221 31.85 -6.11 -21.23
N PRO A 222 32.98 -5.39 -21.05
CA PRO A 222 33.54 -5.20 -19.72
C PRO A 222 32.54 -4.38 -18.89
N ALA A 223 32.00 -4.99 -17.84
CA ALA A 223 31.11 -4.35 -16.88
C ALA A 223 31.66 -2.96 -16.49
N VAL A 224 30.94 -1.90 -16.89
CA VAL A 224 31.34 -0.52 -16.66
C VAL A 224 31.37 -0.25 -15.16
N VAL A 225 32.57 -0.18 -14.60
CA VAL A 225 32.84 0.25 -13.23
C VAL A 225 32.60 1.75 -13.15
N GLY A 226 31.38 2.15 -12.81
CA GLY A 226 31.08 3.50 -12.35
C GLY A 226 31.50 3.65 -10.90
N ALA A 227 32.76 4.03 -10.66
CA ALA A 227 33.25 4.46 -9.36
C ALA A 227 33.98 5.80 -9.51
N THR A 228 33.27 6.90 -9.31
CA THR A 228 33.89 8.18 -8.94
C THR A 228 34.18 8.11 -7.44
N ALA A 229 35.44 7.84 -7.09
CA ALA A 229 35.94 7.96 -5.74
C ALA A 229 36.29 9.42 -5.47
N GLU A 230 35.56 10.05 -4.54
CA GLU A 230 35.98 11.27 -3.87
C GLU A 230 36.62 10.83 -2.55
N THR A 231 37.93 11.00 -2.47
CA THR A 231 38.77 10.60 -1.35
C THR A 231 38.66 11.65 -0.26
N ASP A 232 38.07 11.30 0.89
CA ASP A 232 38.38 12.01 2.13
C ASP A 232 38.56 11.01 3.28
N GLN A 233 39.78 10.99 3.78
CA GLN A 233 40.29 10.10 4.81
C GLN A 233 40.08 10.75 6.18
N PRO A 234 39.65 10.01 7.20
CA PRO A 234 40.17 10.28 8.52
C PRO A 234 40.68 9.04 9.27
N ALA A 235 41.51 9.38 10.24
CA ALA A 235 42.43 8.55 11.00
C ALA A 235 41.79 7.47 11.89
N ALA A 236 42.65 6.51 12.25
CA ALA A 236 42.39 5.34 13.07
C ALA A 236 41.71 5.64 14.43
N PRO A 237 40.79 4.78 14.91
CA PRO A 237 40.32 4.84 16.28
C PRO A 237 41.29 4.09 17.20
N GLY A 238 41.79 4.80 18.21
CA GLY A 238 42.44 4.21 19.38
C GLY A 238 41.44 3.40 20.22
N THR A 239 41.95 2.29 20.76
CA THR A 239 41.25 1.38 21.67
C THR A 239 40.78 2.09 22.95
N PRO A 240 39.50 2.04 23.32
CA PRO A 240 39.09 2.44 24.67
C PRO A 240 39.20 1.26 25.65
N ALA A 241 39.75 1.58 26.81
CA ALA A 241 39.91 0.69 27.95
C ALA A 241 38.56 0.31 28.59
N SER A 242 38.45 -0.96 29.00
CA SER A 242 37.34 -1.47 29.82
C SER A 242 37.20 -0.69 31.13
N ALA A 243 36.09 0.01 31.31
CA ALA A 243 35.63 0.47 32.60
C ALA A 243 34.64 -0.57 33.16
N VAL A 244 34.98 -1.11 34.34
CA VAL A 244 34.12 -1.95 35.16
C VAL A 244 32.96 -1.09 35.67
N VAL A 245 31.74 -1.45 35.28
CA VAL A 245 30.50 -0.84 35.78
C VAL A 245 30.08 -1.59 37.05
N GLU A 246 30.08 -0.89 38.18
CA GLU A 246 29.48 -1.36 39.42
C GLU A 246 27.95 -1.50 39.27
N PRO A 247 27.31 -2.53 39.86
CA PRO A 247 25.87 -2.69 39.83
C PRO A 247 25.19 -1.59 40.65
N SER A 248 24.47 -0.70 39.96
CA SER A 248 23.65 0.34 40.58
C SER A 248 22.48 -0.27 41.37
N LYS A 249 22.37 0.23 42.60
CA LYS A 249 21.26 0.13 43.56
C LYS A 249 19.89 -0.18 42.94
N THR A 250 19.29 -1.24 43.47
CA THR A 250 17.86 -1.56 43.43
C THR A 250 17.02 -0.30 43.66
N ALA A 251 16.28 0.12 42.63
CA ALA A 251 15.28 1.15 42.75
C ALA A 251 14.14 0.64 43.63
N THR A 252 13.97 1.27 44.79
CA THR A 252 12.84 1.07 45.69
C THR A 252 11.57 1.48 44.94
N ALA A 253 10.70 0.52 44.63
CA ALA A 253 9.38 0.79 44.08
C ALA A 253 8.62 1.70 45.08
N SER A 254 8.45 2.97 44.74
CA SER A 254 7.62 3.88 45.50
C SER A 254 6.18 3.44 45.37
N ALA A 255 5.52 3.21 46.50
CA ALA A 255 4.11 2.92 46.61
C ALA A 255 3.28 4.09 46.06
N ASP A 256 3.00 4.08 44.76
CA ASP A 256 1.87 4.80 44.15
C ASP A 256 0.71 3.78 44.01
N GLU A 257 0.34 3.20 45.16
CA GLU A 257 -0.80 2.29 45.29
C GLU A 257 -2.08 3.11 45.43
N THR A 258 -3.10 2.76 44.63
CA THR A 258 -4.48 3.30 44.59
C THR A 258 -4.79 4.45 43.64
N ARG A 259 -4.22 4.46 42.43
CA ARG A 259 -5.01 4.96 41.29
C ARG A 259 -6.12 3.93 41.03
N GLY A 260 -7.37 4.32 41.26
CA GLY A 260 -8.54 3.48 41.01
C GLY A 260 -8.64 3.07 39.54
N LEU A 261 -9.52 2.12 39.24
CA LEU A 261 -9.74 1.65 37.89
C LEU A 261 -10.20 2.82 37.01
N ALA A 262 -9.42 3.13 35.97
CA ALA A 262 -9.80 4.10 34.94
C ALA A 262 -10.40 3.36 33.74
N VAL A 263 -11.60 3.74 33.32
CA VAL A 263 -12.25 3.22 32.11
C VAL A 263 -12.46 4.36 31.13
N GLU A 264 -11.85 4.28 29.96
CA GLU A 264 -12.08 5.19 28.84
C GLU A 264 -13.03 4.56 27.81
N ILE A 265 -14.02 5.32 27.36
CA ILE A 265 -14.91 4.96 26.26
C ILE A 265 -14.81 6.04 25.19
N ARG A 266 -14.43 5.68 23.96
CA ARG A 266 -14.36 6.59 22.80
C ARG A 266 -15.41 6.18 21.78
N ALA A 267 -16.27 7.12 21.38
CA ALA A 267 -17.22 6.94 20.29
C ALA A 267 -16.90 7.95 19.19
N PHE A 268 -16.82 7.49 17.94
CA PHE A 268 -16.37 8.34 16.83
C PHE A 268 -17.07 8.04 15.51
N GLY A 269 -17.18 9.09 14.70
CA GLY A 269 -17.39 8.97 13.26
C GLY A 269 -16.05 8.79 12.55
N LEU A 270 -16.06 8.08 11.44
CA LEU A 270 -14.88 7.90 10.60
C LEU A 270 -15.18 8.24 9.14
N ALA A 271 -14.16 8.73 8.45
CA ALA A 271 -14.15 8.90 7.02
C ALA A 271 -12.82 8.37 6.48
N ALA A 272 -12.89 7.34 5.64
CA ALA A 272 -11.72 6.65 5.13
C ALA A 272 -11.70 6.59 3.60
N ARG A 273 -10.51 6.30 3.06
CA ARG A 273 -10.25 6.04 1.65
C ARG A 273 -9.57 4.68 1.51
N PRO A 274 -10.32 3.57 1.56
CA PRO A 274 -9.77 2.24 1.32
C PRO A 274 -9.30 2.10 -0.12
N SER A 275 -8.15 1.46 -0.29
CA SER A 275 -7.58 1.04 -1.55
C SER A 275 -7.29 -0.46 -1.50
N HIS A 276 -8.19 -1.25 -2.06
CA HIS A 276 -8.01 -2.69 -2.17
C HIS A 276 -7.30 -3.03 -3.48
N ARG A 277 -6.41 -4.01 -3.45
CA ARG A 277 -5.64 -4.46 -4.60
C ARG A 277 -5.61 -5.98 -4.64
N PHE A 278 -5.87 -6.54 -5.81
CA PHE A 278 -5.73 -7.96 -6.11
C PHE A 278 -4.73 -8.12 -7.24
N ASP A 279 -3.61 -8.80 -6.99
CA ASP A 279 -2.66 -9.22 -8.02
C ASP A 279 -2.75 -10.74 -8.22
N SER A 280 -2.70 -11.23 -9.46
CA SER A 280 -2.72 -12.67 -9.76
C SER A 280 -1.89 -13.01 -11.01
N ASP A 281 -1.40 -14.24 -11.13
CA ASP A 281 -0.56 -14.73 -12.24
C ASP A 281 -1.30 -15.54 -13.33
N GLY A 282 -2.61 -15.31 -13.52
CA GLY A 282 -3.45 -16.09 -14.44
C GLY A 282 -2.96 -16.19 -15.90
N ALA A 283 -3.70 -16.96 -16.70
CA ALA A 283 -3.28 -17.72 -17.90
C ALA A 283 -2.31 -17.04 -18.88
N ASP A 284 -2.42 -15.72 -19.02
CA ASP A 284 -1.77 -14.96 -20.09
C ASP A 284 -0.85 -13.83 -19.59
N ALA A 285 -0.95 -13.42 -18.31
CA ALA A 285 -0.15 -12.34 -17.71
C ALA A 285 -0.46 -12.13 -16.21
N THR A 286 0.45 -11.43 -15.51
CA THR A 286 0.12 -10.81 -14.22
C THR A 286 -1.05 -9.83 -14.38
N ARG A 287 -2.16 -10.11 -13.71
CA ARG A 287 -3.33 -9.21 -13.63
C ARG A 287 -3.26 -8.42 -12.33
N ARG A 288 -3.61 -7.13 -12.40
CA ARG A 288 -3.76 -6.26 -11.24
C ARG A 288 -5.10 -5.57 -11.28
N TYR A 289 -5.87 -5.74 -10.22
CA TYR A 289 -7.09 -5.01 -9.96
C TYR A 289 -6.85 -4.10 -8.78
N GLN A 290 -7.23 -2.84 -8.91
CA GLN A 290 -7.14 -1.88 -7.83
C GLN A 290 -8.45 -1.13 -7.74
N LEU A 291 -9.02 -1.15 -6.54
CA LEU A 291 -10.26 -0.49 -6.20
C LEU A 291 -9.94 0.61 -5.19
N SER A 292 -10.32 1.84 -5.48
CA SER A 292 -10.27 2.95 -4.53
C SER A 292 -11.68 3.44 -4.24
N SER A 293 -11.97 3.64 -2.96
CA SER A 293 -13.31 3.96 -2.50
C SER A 293 -13.30 5.08 -1.45
N PHE A 294 -14.49 5.56 -1.11
CA PHE A 294 -14.70 6.43 0.04
C PHE A 294 -15.58 5.66 1.02
N ALA A 295 -15.18 5.61 2.28
CA ALA A 295 -15.85 4.81 3.29
C ALA A 295 -16.17 5.63 4.54
N PRO A 296 -17.39 6.19 4.66
CA PRO A 296 -17.87 6.73 5.92
C PRO A 296 -18.24 5.60 6.89
N GLY A 297 -18.16 5.86 8.18
CA GLY A 297 -18.52 4.87 9.19
C GLY A 297 -18.59 5.41 10.61
N ALA A 298 -18.58 4.49 11.56
CA ALA A 298 -18.49 4.79 12.98
C ALA A 298 -17.76 3.69 13.75
N GLY A 299 -17.28 4.01 14.94
CA GLY A 299 -16.61 3.06 15.82
C GLY A 299 -16.78 3.37 17.29
N LEU A 300 -16.48 2.36 18.09
CA LEU A 300 -16.45 2.37 19.54
C LEU A 300 -15.15 1.74 20.01
N GLU A 301 -14.48 2.38 20.95
CA GLU A 301 -13.30 1.86 21.62
C GLU A 301 -13.49 1.95 23.13
N VAL A 302 -13.14 0.88 23.84
CA VAL A 302 -13.15 0.82 25.30
C VAL A 302 -11.73 0.49 25.76
N GLY A 303 -11.14 1.39 26.52
CA GLY A 303 -9.87 1.20 27.21
C GLY A 303 -10.13 1.02 28.70
N ILE A 304 -9.63 -0.05 29.28
CA ILE A 304 -9.42 -0.13 30.72
C ILE A 304 -7.96 0.24 30.93
N GLY A 305 -7.71 1.27 31.71
CA GLY A 305 -6.38 1.73 32.12
C GLY A 305 -5.67 0.66 32.97
N ARG A 306 -5.04 1.06 34.08
CA ARG A 306 -4.30 0.09 34.90
C ARG A 306 -5.24 -0.82 35.70
N VAL A 307 -5.21 -2.12 35.39
CA VAL A 307 -5.64 -3.23 36.25
C VAL A 307 -4.39 -3.95 36.73
N GLY A 308 -3.85 -3.50 37.87
CA GLY A 308 -2.50 -3.92 38.29
C GLY A 308 -1.45 -3.45 37.27
N PRO A 309 -0.55 -4.34 36.77
CA PRO A 309 0.47 -3.95 35.80
C PRO A 309 -0.03 -3.94 34.35
N ILE A 310 -1.31 -4.23 34.12
CA ILE A 310 -1.87 -4.48 32.78
C ILE A 310 -2.83 -3.36 32.40
N ALA A 311 -2.85 -3.00 31.12
CA ALA A 311 -3.91 -2.24 30.48
C ALA A 311 -4.64 -3.13 29.46
N LEU A 312 -5.96 -2.93 29.31
CA LEU A 312 -6.78 -3.67 28.36
C LEU A 312 -7.46 -2.69 27.41
N ARG A 313 -7.52 -3.00 26.12
CA ARG A 313 -8.22 -2.16 25.15
C ARG A 313 -8.94 -3.01 24.13
N ALA A 314 -10.19 -2.71 23.88
CA ALA A 314 -10.99 -3.33 22.85
C ALA A 314 -11.58 -2.25 21.95
N GLY A 315 -11.72 -2.54 20.65
CA GLY A 315 -12.35 -1.63 19.72
C GLY A 315 -13.11 -2.37 18.65
N TYR A 316 -14.14 -1.71 18.12
CA TYR A 316 -14.91 -2.14 16.97
C TYR A 316 -15.21 -0.94 16.07
N SER A 317 -15.01 -1.09 14.78
CA SER A 317 -15.38 -0.08 13.78
C SER A 317 -16.09 -0.72 12.59
N LEU A 318 -16.99 0.05 11.99
CA LEU A 318 -17.81 -0.33 10.86
C LEU A 318 -17.74 0.80 9.82
N MET A 319 -17.37 0.46 8.59
CA MET A 319 -17.33 1.40 7.47
C MET A 319 -18.16 0.88 6.29
N PHE A 320 -18.81 1.79 5.58
CA PHE A 320 -19.57 1.49 4.37
C PHE A 320 -18.75 1.88 3.16
N VAL A 321 -18.27 0.91 2.39
CA VAL A 321 -17.47 1.16 1.19
C VAL A 321 -18.39 1.68 0.08
N LEU A 322 -18.18 2.94 -0.33
CA LEU A 322 -18.96 3.59 -1.38
C LEU A 322 -18.11 3.80 -2.64
N PRO A 323 -18.71 3.60 -3.84
CA PRO A 323 -18.03 3.85 -5.10
C PRO A 323 -17.71 5.34 -5.27
N THR A 324 -16.53 5.66 -5.82
CA THR A 324 -16.09 7.05 -6.03
C THR A 324 -16.09 7.49 -7.50
N GLY A 325 -16.40 6.59 -8.44
CA GLY A 325 -16.44 6.88 -9.88
C GLY A 325 -17.83 7.26 -10.40
N PRO A 326 -17.92 7.89 -11.60
CA PRO A 326 -19.18 8.19 -12.27
C PRO A 326 -19.96 6.91 -12.61
N ASP A 327 -21.31 6.96 -12.55
CA ASP A 327 -22.25 5.81 -12.66
C ASP A 327 -22.11 4.88 -13.90
N GLY A 328 -21.24 5.23 -14.86
CA GLY A 328 -20.99 4.47 -16.09
C GLY A 328 -19.71 3.62 -16.09
N ASP A 329 -18.81 3.79 -15.12
CA ASP A 329 -17.56 3.04 -15.10
C ASP A 329 -17.74 1.74 -14.31
N ALA A 330 -17.76 0.61 -15.01
CA ALA A 330 -17.93 -0.70 -14.41
C ALA A 330 -16.83 -1.00 -13.38
N ASP A 331 -15.61 -0.49 -13.61
CA ASP A 331 -14.45 -0.74 -12.75
C ASP A 331 -14.53 0.02 -11.41
N ASN A 332 -15.50 0.94 -11.27
CA ASN A 332 -15.68 1.81 -10.11
C ASN A 332 -16.93 1.47 -9.26
N LYS A 333 -17.54 0.29 -9.43
CA LYS A 333 -18.82 -0.07 -8.79
C LYS A 333 -18.73 -0.91 -7.52
N ALA A 334 -17.61 -0.88 -6.79
CA ALA A 334 -17.57 -1.63 -5.55
C ALA A 334 -18.42 -0.96 -4.47
N ARG A 335 -19.26 -1.77 -3.85
CA ARG A 335 -19.99 -1.47 -2.62
C ARG A 335 -19.63 -2.53 -1.61
N GLY A 336 -19.67 -2.16 -0.34
CA GLY A 336 -19.23 -3.10 0.67
C GLY A 336 -19.36 -2.61 2.09
N ILE A 337 -18.94 -3.47 2.99
CA ILE A 337 -18.85 -3.21 4.42
C ILE A 337 -17.48 -3.68 4.87
N GLU A 338 -16.75 -2.79 5.55
CA GLU A 338 -15.52 -3.13 6.27
C GLU A 338 -15.83 -3.11 7.77
N GLN A 339 -15.45 -4.18 8.46
CA GLN A 339 -15.54 -4.29 9.91
C GLN A 339 -14.16 -4.57 10.47
N GLU A 340 -13.79 -3.90 11.55
CA GLU A 340 -12.56 -4.17 12.26
C GLU A 340 -12.84 -4.25 13.75
N ALA A 341 -12.40 -5.35 14.38
CA ALA A 341 -12.43 -5.53 15.82
C ALA A 341 -11.02 -5.83 16.33
N PHE A 342 -10.67 -5.31 17.51
CA PHE A 342 -9.40 -5.66 18.15
C PHE A 342 -9.56 -5.83 19.66
N LEU A 343 -8.66 -6.63 20.23
CA LEU A 343 -8.47 -6.80 21.67
C LEU A 343 -6.97 -6.77 21.96
N ARG A 344 -6.52 -5.88 22.83
CA ARG A 344 -5.12 -5.65 23.17
C ARG A 344 -4.92 -5.66 24.68
N VAL A 345 -3.80 -6.24 25.09
CA VAL A 345 -3.30 -6.29 26.47
C VAL A 345 -1.93 -5.64 26.48
N GLY A 346 -1.77 -4.58 27.28
CA GLY A 346 -0.57 -3.77 27.32
C GLY A 346 0.05 -3.65 28.70
N LEU A 347 1.32 -3.24 28.74
CA LEU A 347 2.08 -2.99 29.97
C LEU A 347 2.46 -1.51 30.01
N PRO A 348 1.67 -0.63 30.66
CA PRO A 348 1.94 0.81 30.68
C PRO A 348 3.22 1.15 31.44
N ILE A 349 4.16 1.79 30.76
CA ILE A 349 5.43 2.32 31.28
C ILE A 349 5.33 3.85 31.30
N ASP A 350 5.41 4.46 32.48
CA ASP A 350 5.35 5.91 32.62
C ASP A 350 6.74 6.54 32.58
N PHE A 351 6.84 7.66 31.89
CA PHE A 351 8.01 8.52 31.80
C PHE A 351 7.66 9.89 32.38
N GLY A 352 7.41 9.93 33.69
CA GLY A 352 6.94 11.10 34.41
C GLY A 352 5.41 11.22 34.44
N SER A 353 4.90 12.42 34.69
CA SER A 353 3.46 12.69 34.83
C SER A 353 2.70 12.75 33.50
N HIS A 354 3.40 13.02 32.40
CA HIS A 354 2.78 13.39 31.13
C HIS A 354 2.95 12.35 30.02
N LEU A 355 3.98 11.52 30.06
CA LEU A 355 4.33 10.62 28.97
C LEU A 355 4.18 9.17 29.42
N SER A 356 3.48 8.35 28.65
CA SER A 356 3.42 6.90 28.85
C SER A 356 3.60 6.15 27.53
N LEU A 357 4.28 5.01 27.59
CA LEU A 357 4.38 4.03 26.51
C LEU A 357 3.70 2.74 26.96
N VAL A 358 2.80 2.22 26.16
CA VAL A 358 2.06 0.99 26.43
C VAL A 358 2.40 -0.02 25.33
N PRO A 359 3.54 -0.74 25.43
CA PRO A 359 3.76 -1.93 24.62
C PRO A 359 2.61 -2.91 24.84
N SER A 360 2.10 -3.51 23.77
CA SER A 360 0.95 -4.39 23.85
C SER A 360 0.96 -5.51 22.83
N VAL A 361 0.34 -6.62 23.23
CA VAL A 361 0.04 -7.78 22.40
C VAL A 361 -1.46 -7.93 22.30
N GLY A 362 -1.95 -8.52 21.23
CA GLY A 362 -3.39 -8.61 21.04
C GLY A 362 -3.81 -9.46 19.87
N TYR A 363 -5.08 -9.31 19.53
CA TYR A 363 -5.75 -9.96 18.43
C TYR A 363 -6.51 -8.91 17.63
N ILE A 364 -6.48 -9.04 16.31
CA ILE A 364 -7.26 -8.24 15.37
C ILE A 364 -8.08 -9.17 14.48
N PHE A 365 -9.34 -8.81 14.31
CA PHE A 365 -10.26 -9.36 13.33
C PHE A 365 -10.60 -8.25 12.34
N ALA A 366 -10.50 -8.53 11.05
CA ALA A 366 -10.94 -7.60 10.01
C ALA A 366 -11.75 -8.39 8.98
N GLU A 367 -12.91 -7.88 8.62
CA GLU A 367 -13.80 -8.46 7.61
C GLU A 367 -14.07 -7.41 6.54
N PHE A 368 -13.86 -7.79 5.28
CA PHE A 368 -14.12 -6.93 4.15
C PHE A 368 -15.05 -7.65 3.20
N ASN A 369 -16.28 -7.16 3.11
CA ASN A 369 -17.25 -7.62 2.16
C ASN A 369 -17.33 -6.61 1.03
N PHE A 370 -16.97 -6.98 -0.19
CA PHE A 370 -17.14 -6.09 -1.33
C PHE A 370 -17.64 -6.82 -2.56
N GLU A 371 -18.32 -6.06 -3.41
CA GLU A 371 -18.89 -6.53 -4.66
C GLU A 371 -18.07 -6.02 -5.85
N PRO A 372 -16.92 -6.64 -6.23
CA PRO A 372 -16.19 -6.20 -7.40
C PRO A 372 -16.95 -6.54 -8.69
N ALA A 373 -16.97 -5.59 -9.62
CA ALA A 373 -17.24 -5.88 -11.01
C ALA A 373 -15.92 -6.33 -11.66
N LEU A 374 -15.70 -7.64 -11.78
CA LEU A 374 -14.56 -8.16 -12.53
C LEU A 374 -14.79 -7.93 -14.04
N PRO A 375 -13.75 -7.55 -14.82
CA PRO A 375 -13.87 -7.44 -16.27
C PRO A 375 -14.35 -8.76 -16.86
N ASN A 376 -15.35 -8.69 -17.74
CA ASN A 376 -16.01 -9.82 -18.40
C ASN A 376 -16.93 -10.68 -17.52
N ALA A 377 -17.03 -10.41 -16.22
CA ALA A 377 -18.08 -11.02 -15.41
C ALA A 377 -19.44 -10.39 -15.78
N THR A 378 -20.38 -11.21 -16.23
CA THR A 378 -21.76 -10.77 -16.50
C THR A 378 -22.55 -10.53 -15.21
N THR A 379 -22.02 -10.97 -14.08
CA THR A 379 -22.59 -10.83 -12.74
C THR A 379 -21.61 -10.12 -11.81
N VAL A 380 -22.12 -9.20 -11.00
CA VAL A 380 -21.41 -8.67 -9.84
C VAL A 380 -21.02 -9.85 -8.96
N GLN A 381 -19.76 -9.91 -8.59
CA GLN A 381 -19.19 -10.97 -7.80
C GLN A 381 -19.04 -10.47 -6.37
N PHE A 382 -19.34 -11.31 -5.37
CA PHE A 382 -19.20 -10.96 -3.96
C PHE A 382 -17.92 -11.60 -3.44
N LEU A 383 -17.01 -10.82 -2.88
CA LEU A 383 -15.79 -11.29 -2.24
C LEU A 383 -15.79 -10.80 -0.78
N SER A 384 -15.80 -11.75 0.14
CA SER A 384 -15.47 -11.55 1.56
C SER A 384 -14.03 -11.95 1.81
N THR A 385 -13.33 -11.17 2.63
CA THR A 385 -12.04 -11.56 3.21
C THR A 385 -12.06 -11.34 4.70
N ASP A 386 -11.74 -12.40 5.45
CA ASP A 386 -11.78 -12.45 6.89
C ASP A 386 -10.35 -12.67 7.41
N THR A 387 -9.76 -11.64 8.00
CA THR A 387 -8.42 -11.70 8.59
C THR A 387 -8.51 -11.93 10.09
N HIS A 388 -7.83 -12.98 10.57
CA HIS A 388 -7.63 -13.29 11.99
C HIS A 388 -6.14 -13.21 12.28
N ALA A 389 -5.69 -12.23 13.06
CA ALA A 389 -4.26 -12.04 13.30
C ALA A 389 -3.90 -11.71 14.75
N ALA A 390 -2.74 -12.21 15.17
CA ALA A 390 -2.07 -11.74 16.37
C ALA A 390 -1.43 -10.38 16.08
N SER A 391 -1.51 -9.45 17.03
CA SER A 391 -0.93 -8.12 16.92
C SER A 391 0.13 -7.87 17.98
N LEU A 392 1.21 -7.17 17.62
CA LEU A 392 2.25 -6.67 18.52
C LEU A 392 2.50 -5.20 18.19
N GLY A 393 2.53 -4.35 19.20
CA GLY A 393 2.67 -2.93 18.98
C GLY A 393 2.92 -2.13 20.24
N ALA A 394 2.77 -0.82 20.11
CA ALA A 394 2.85 0.10 21.22
C ALA A 394 1.98 1.32 20.99
N LEU A 395 1.48 1.85 22.10
CA LEU A 395 0.76 3.10 22.18
C LEU A 395 1.60 4.10 22.97
N LEU A 396 1.88 5.26 22.39
CA LEU A 396 2.49 6.40 23.06
C LEU A 396 1.38 7.42 23.38
N ASN A 397 1.25 7.77 24.65
CA ASN A 397 0.35 8.83 25.10
C ASN A 397 1.16 9.95 25.73
N TYR A 398 0.86 11.18 25.35
CA TYR A 398 1.35 12.38 26.00
C TYR A 398 0.17 13.25 26.42
N GLU A 399 0.04 13.54 27.71
CA GLU A 399 -1.03 14.35 28.27
C GLU A 399 -0.45 15.52 29.06
N THR A 400 -0.91 16.74 28.75
CA THR A 400 -0.51 17.96 29.45
C THR A 400 -1.45 18.27 30.62
N ASP A 401 -1.01 19.11 31.56
CA ASP A 401 -1.87 19.64 32.63
C ASP A 401 -3.07 20.45 32.12
N THR A 402 -3.03 20.89 30.86
CA THR A 402 -4.11 21.69 30.23
C THR A 402 -5.24 20.83 29.64
N GLY A 403 -5.12 19.50 29.73
CA GLY A 403 -6.07 18.55 29.13
C GLY A 403 -5.82 18.24 27.65
N LEU A 404 -4.79 18.86 27.02
CA LEU A 404 -4.33 18.44 25.69
C LEU A 404 -3.71 17.05 25.77
N GLN A 405 -4.15 16.17 24.89
CA GLN A 405 -3.67 14.80 24.75
C GLN A 405 -3.13 14.59 23.34
N LEU A 406 -1.97 13.95 23.22
CA LEU A 406 -1.40 13.47 21.97
C LEU A 406 -1.29 11.95 22.06
N ARG A 407 -1.73 11.27 21.01
CA ARG A 407 -1.75 9.81 20.93
C ARG A 407 -1.05 9.39 19.66
N ALA A 408 -0.14 8.43 19.76
CA ALA A 408 0.44 7.77 18.59
C ALA A 408 0.48 6.26 18.83
N GLU A 409 0.10 5.48 17.82
CA GLU A 409 -0.04 4.04 17.94
C GLU A 409 0.54 3.35 16.70
N ILE A 410 1.23 2.24 16.91
CA ILE A 410 1.74 1.37 15.85
C ILE A 410 1.60 -0.08 16.25
N HIS A 411 0.97 -0.89 15.40
CA HIS A 411 0.78 -2.31 15.59
C HIS A 411 1.10 -3.06 14.30
N GLY A 412 2.08 -3.95 14.35
CA GLY A 412 2.21 -5.00 13.35
C GLY A 412 1.27 -6.15 13.68
N PHE A 413 0.78 -6.86 12.68
CA PHE A 413 0.01 -8.08 12.89
C PHE A 413 0.36 -9.16 11.87
N MET A 414 0.22 -10.41 12.31
CA MET A 414 0.46 -11.61 11.53
C MET A 414 -0.61 -12.64 11.83
N GLY A 415 -1.18 -13.25 10.80
CA GLY A 415 -2.31 -14.14 10.94
C GLY A 415 -2.66 -14.92 9.68
N ILE A 416 -3.93 -15.30 9.60
CA ILE A 416 -4.53 -15.95 8.44
C ILE A 416 -5.58 -15.02 7.85
N THR A 417 -5.72 -15.04 6.52
CA THR A 417 -6.82 -14.40 5.82
C THR A 417 -7.56 -15.47 5.05
N ILE A 418 -8.87 -15.54 5.25
CA ILE A 418 -9.76 -16.51 4.63
C ILE A 418 -10.66 -15.74 3.68
N GLU A 419 -10.79 -16.20 2.46
CA GLU A 419 -11.64 -15.63 1.45
C GLU A 419 -12.88 -16.50 1.22
N SER A 420 -14.00 -15.85 0.87
CA SER A 420 -15.28 -16.51 0.61
C SER A 420 -16.10 -15.70 -0.40
N PRO A 421 -16.86 -16.32 -1.31
CA PRO A 421 -17.00 -17.76 -1.54
C PRO A 421 -15.88 -18.34 -2.41
N TYR A 422 -14.92 -17.51 -2.81
CA TYR A 422 -13.80 -17.92 -3.64
C TYR A 422 -12.82 -18.79 -2.86
N ASN A 423 -12.09 -19.63 -3.58
CA ASN A 423 -10.89 -20.29 -3.07
C ASN A 423 -9.76 -19.86 -4.00
N LEU A 424 -8.93 -18.93 -3.53
CA LEU A 424 -7.75 -18.42 -4.25
C LEU A 424 -6.55 -19.36 -4.10
N GLY A 425 -6.76 -20.56 -3.55
CA GLY A 425 -5.75 -21.53 -3.19
C GLY A 425 -5.48 -21.51 -1.69
N ARG A 426 -4.30 -21.99 -1.30
CA ARG A 426 -3.89 -22.00 0.10
C ARG A 426 -3.46 -20.60 0.53
N ALA A 427 -4.19 -20.03 1.48
CA ALA A 427 -3.80 -18.81 2.16
C ALA A 427 -2.42 -18.96 2.84
N GLY A 428 -1.50 -18.07 2.49
CA GLY A 428 -0.26 -17.83 3.21
C GLY A 428 -0.48 -16.94 4.44
N PRO A 429 0.59 -16.56 5.15
CA PRO A 429 0.48 -15.67 6.29
C PRO A 429 -0.02 -14.29 5.84
N GLY A 430 -1.12 -13.85 6.44
CA GLY A 430 -1.57 -12.47 6.38
C GLY A 430 -0.64 -11.61 7.25
N LEU A 431 -0.14 -10.52 6.70
CA LEU A 431 0.73 -9.56 7.37
C LEU A 431 0.12 -8.17 7.27
N GLY A 432 0.42 -7.32 8.23
CA GLY A 432 0.10 -5.92 8.07
C GLY A 432 0.54 -5.05 9.23
N VAL A 433 0.22 -3.77 9.09
CA VAL A 433 0.52 -2.74 10.06
C VAL A 433 -0.65 -1.76 10.15
N THR A 434 -1.04 -1.41 11.37
CA THR A 434 -1.92 -0.28 11.66
C THR A 434 -1.11 0.77 12.40
N MET A 435 -1.22 2.02 11.96
CA MET A 435 -0.61 3.18 12.60
C MET A 435 -1.68 4.23 12.79
N SER A 436 -1.67 4.94 13.92
CA SER A 436 -2.50 6.13 14.06
C SER A 436 -1.78 7.21 14.85
N ALA A 437 -2.13 8.46 14.57
CA ALA A 437 -1.65 9.61 15.30
C ALA A 437 -2.78 10.63 15.45
N GLY A 438 -2.97 11.14 16.66
CA GLY A 438 -4.10 12.00 16.96
C GLY A 438 -3.82 12.97 18.10
N ALA A 439 -4.74 13.91 18.23
CA ALA A 439 -4.77 14.86 19.33
C ALA A 439 -6.20 14.90 19.89
N GLY A 440 -6.31 15.09 21.20
CA GLY A 440 -7.56 15.28 21.90
C GLY A 440 -7.47 16.41 22.90
N TYR A 441 -8.62 16.90 23.30
CA TYR A 441 -8.75 17.89 24.35
C TYR A 441 -9.81 17.42 25.34
N ARG A 442 -9.41 17.26 26.61
CA ARG A 442 -10.32 17.01 27.73
C ARG A 442 -10.85 18.34 28.24
N PHE A 443 -12.17 18.49 28.27
CA PHE A 443 -12.84 19.69 28.81
C PHE A 443 -12.89 19.64 30.34
N ASP A 444 -13.06 18.44 30.88
CA ASP A 444 -13.01 18.14 32.30
C ASP A 444 -12.41 16.73 32.50
N ALA A 445 -12.46 16.22 33.74
CA ALA A 445 -11.95 14.89 34.06
C ALA A 445 -12.73 13.75 33.36
N LEU A 446 -13.97 14.01 32.93
CA LEU A 446 -14.88 12.99 32.39
C LEU A 446 -14.95 13.03 30.87
N VAL A 447 -14.98 14.18 30.20
CA VAL A 447 -15.35 14.31 28.78
C VAL A 447 -14.27 15.01 27.97
N GLY A 448 -13.97 14.46 26.80
CA GLY A 448 -13.10 15.07 25.81
C GLY A 448 -13.58 14.90 24.37
N VAL A 449 -12.94 15.62 23.46
CA VAL A 449 -13.03 15.42 22.01
C VAL A 449 -11.68 15.00 21.48
N PHE A 450 -11.67 14.24 20.39
CA PHE A 450 -10.43 13.85 19.75
C PHE A 450 -10.55 13.80 18.23
N PHE A 451 -9.40 14.01 17.60
CA PHE A 451 -9.13 13.82 16.19
C PHE A 451 -7.98 12.85 16.05
N GLU A 452 -8.10 11.87 15.16
CA GLU A 452 -7.07 10.86 14.91
C GLU A 452 -6.97 10.57 13.42
N TYR A 453 -5.75 10.50 12.89
CA TYR A 453 -5.49 10.02 11.55
C TYR A 453 -4.94 8.60 11.64
N ALA A 454 -5.53 7.67 10.89
CA ALA A 454 -5.19 6.27 10.89
C ALA A 454 -4.75 5.78 9.51
N LEU A 455 -3.77 4.89 9.49
CA LEU A 455 -3.26 4.18 8.34
C LEU A 455 -3.29 2.69 8.64
N THR A 456 -3.94 1.90 7.81
CA THR A 456 -3.90 0.45 7.90
C THR A 456 -3.42 -0.13 6.58
N TYR A 457 -2.45 -1.03 6.63
CA TYR A 457 -1.98 -1.80 5.48
C TYR A 457 -2.05 -3.28 5.82
N ARG A 458 -2.76 -4.06 5.02
CA ARG A 458 -2.87 -5.52 5.13
C ARG A 458 -2.44 -6.16 3.81
N TYR A 459 -1.90 -7.36 3.91
CA TYR A 459 -1.41 -8.13 2.79
C TYR A 459 -1.61 -9.61 3.08
N ALA A 460 -2.22 -10.34 2.15
CA ALA A 460 -2.36 -11.79 2.16
C ALA A 460 -1.90 -12.35 0.82
N HIS A 461 -1.06 -13.39 0.87
CA HIS A 461 -0.58 -14.09 -0.32
C HIS A 461 -1.23 -15.48 -0.39
N TYR A 462 -1.53 -15.94 -1.60
CA TYR A 462 -2.20 -17.19 -1.88
C TYR A 462 -1.36 -18.00 -2.86
N VAL A 463 -1.30 -19.31 -2.65
CA VAL A 463 -0.60 -20.25 -3.53
C VAL A 463 -1.47 -21.47 -3.79
N GLY A 464 -1.53 -21.90 -5.04
CA GLY A 464 -2.34 -23.02 -5.48
C GLY A 464 -3.32 -22.59 -6.57
N ALA A 465 -3.88 -23.57 -7.27
CA ALA A 465 -4.90 -23.29 -8.29
C ALA A 465 -6.15 -22.72 -7.61
N ALA A 466 -6.69 -21.63 -8.16
CA ALA A 466 -8.00 -21.15 -7.74
C ALA A 466 -9.09 -22.20 -8.09
N GLU A 467 -9.93 -22.59 -7.13
CA GLU A 467 -10.81 -23.77 -7.27
C GLU A 467 -12.25 -23.45 -7.71
N VAL A 468 -12.60 -22.19 -8.00
CA VAL A 468 -14.02 -21.78 -8.12
C VAL A 468 -14.30 -21.02 -9.42
N ASP A 469 -15.20 -21.54 -10.25
CA ASP A 469 -15.88 -20.81 -11.35
C ASP A 469 -16.68 -19.63 -10.74
N PRO A 470 -16.45 -18.37 -11.14
CA PRO A 470 -15.84 -17.89 -12.39
C PRO A 470 -14.41 -17.36 -12.31
N LEU A 471 -13.67 -17.67 -11.25
CA LEU A 471 -12.24 -17.33 -11.24
C LEU A 471 -11.48 -18.19 -12.24
N ASP A 472 -10.47 -17.57 -12.85
CA ASP A 472 -9.59 -18.20 -13.79
C ASP A 472 -8.79 -19.32 -13.09
N PRO A 473 -9.02 -20.61 -13.42
CA PRO A 473 -8.39 -21.73 -12.73
C PRO A 473 -6.87 -21.82 -12.96
N THR A 474 -6.34 -21.00 -13.89
CA THR A 474 -4.90 -20.88 -14.13
C THR A 474 -4.19 -19.99 -13.11
N ILE A 475 -4.94 -19.25 -12.28
CA ILE A 475 -4.35 -18.49 -11.17
C ILE A 475 -3.69 -19.49 -10.23
N SER A 476 -2.36 -19.40 -10.11
CA SER A 476 -1.52 -20.27 -9.29
C SER A 476 -0.91 -19.53 -8.09
N THR A 477 -0.82 -18.21 -8.21
CA THR A 477 -0.46 -17.29 -7.14
C THR A 477 -1.35 -16.06 -7.19
N ALA A 478 -1.77 -15.61 -6.02
CA ALA A 478 -2.51 -14.37 -5.89
C ALA A 478 -2.13 -13.60 -4.63
N THR A 479 -2.36 -12.30 -4.66
CA THR A 479 -2.09 -11.41 -3.55
C THR A 479 -3.29 -10.49 -3.38
N LEU A 480 -3.80 -10.43 -2.16
CA LEU A 480 -4.73 -9.39 -1.72
C LEU A 480 -3.95 -8.40 -0.85
N ALA A 481 -4.07 -7.13 -1.17
CA ALA A 481 -3.55 -6.05 -0.35
C ALA A 481 -4.65 -5.02 -0.08
N ASP A 482 -4.73 -4.57 1.15
CA ASP A 482 -5.64 -3.53 1.59
C ASP A 482 -4.83 -2.37 2.16
N PHE A 483 -5.18 -1.15 1.75
CA PHE A 483 -4.56 0.06 2.27
C PHE A 483 -5.64 1.10 2.55
N THR A 484 -5.85 1.39 3.83
CA THR A 484 -6.88 2.31 4.29
C THR A 484 -6.25 3.51 4.97
N GLN A 485 -6.62 4.71 4.51
CA GLN A 485 -6.30 5.97 5.17
C GLN A 485 -7.58 6.57 5.71
N GLY A 486 -7.62 6.87 7.00
CA GLY A 486 -8.84 7.30 7.69
C GLY A 486 -8.62 8.47 8.62
N VAL A 487 -9.68 9.23 8.83
CA VAL A 487 -9.78 10.22 9.91
C VAL A 487 -10.90 9.78 10.85
N HIS A 488 -10.61 9.77 12.14
CA HIS A 488 -11.56 9.57 13.23
C HIS A 488 -11.80 10.90 13.94
N LEU A 489 -13.06 11.24 14.16
CA LEU A 489 -13.46 12.39 14.96
C LEU A 489 -14.53 11.93 15.95
N GLY A 490 -14.31 12.18 17.23
CA GLY A 490 -15.18 11.64 18.26
C GLY A 490 -15.09 12.31 19.61
N VAL A 491 -15.81 11.69 20.54
CA VAL A 491 -15.84 12.05 21.95
C VAL A 491 -15.24 10.91 22.78
N SER A 492 -14.52 11.27 23.84
CA SER A 492 -14.02 10.34 24.84
C SER A 492 -14.69 10.60 26.20
N MET A 493 -14.95 9.54 26.94
CA MET A 493 -15.44 9.58 28.32
C MET A 493 -14.49 8.79 29.21
N VAL A 494 -14.02 9.36 30.33
CA VAL A 494 -13.10 8.72 31.27
C VAL A 494 -13.74 8.61 32.64
N PHE A 495 -13.87 7.39 33.14
CA PHE A 495 -14.41 7.10 34.47
C PHE A 495 -13.27 6.65 35.38
N ASP A 496 -12.86 7.52 36.31
CA ASP A 496 -11.84 7.21 37.29
C ASP A 496 -12.46 6.75 38.62
N GLY A 497 -11.80 5.81 39.30
CA GLY A 497 -12.16 5.43 40.68
C GLY A 497 -13.29 4.41 40.81
N ILE A 498 -13.52 3.60 39.77
CA ILE A 498 -14.47 2.47 39.80
C ILE A 498 -13.91 1.31 40.64
#